data_AF-A0A934VGR1-F1
#
_entry.id   AF-A0A934VGR1-F1
#
_cell.length_a   1.000
_cell.length_b   1.000
_cell.length_c   1.000
_cell.angle_alpha   90.00
_cell.angle_beta   90.00
_cell.angle_gamma   90.00
#
_symmetry.space_group_name_H-M   'P 1'
#
loop_
_entity.id
_entity.type
_entity.pdbx_description
1 polymer ?
#
loop_
_entity_poly.entity_id
_entity_poly.type
_entity_poly.pdbx_seq_one_letter_code
_entity_poly.pdbx_strand_id
1 'polypeptide(L)'
;MSSETPSNPQRPNKRRLARLAIPLWRLGILAAACLCLHHAHQSRTNRSTGKLEAAWIETTRAWLPNASRFGEATDRDPLTPVLAADESVIGWATQTFPEARAVSGYAGASNLLLILDRHRKVLGTALISSEDTAGHLEKIRRSPDFFTQWNGRHASSLDRFDETTIVSGATLTSEAMARGIAARFGATDAADWFPAPLTLEQVRLIFPAASGFRPIAPGVFEVEGEIPKPVLLRSSAMGVAARGFQGPSDLIVGLRDGTITGVRLLGSRDNEPYTLDVSDEIEFNSPYPGRSHPQPADAPPLVVSGASYTARSIDQTVSEMLRRYHQRSDTPSTDWRGAVGILWLLVGLIIGLTKLRSNRKLRLSFAIVSMCLGGLWLGWMVAQDQWLTWAKRGSVSGASLAMLTLTGVALLVPPLFGKNIYCSHLCPHGAAQTLLGKLGKRRFSLPKRVHHIMKTVPWLALILLWLLALLGSGFSASHAEPFEIWSVGFHALLPVAIFAVGLIGAAFLPQAYCHYGCPTGALLKFLTHSPSRWSRRDTIALLLVTAAWGFLLILP
;
A
#
# COMPACT_ATOMS: atom_id res chain seq x y z
N MET A 1 -36.39 71.11 6.87
CA MET A 1 -36.25 70.10 5.81
C MET A 1 -34.78 69.71 5.73
N SER A 2 -34.42 68.63 6.40
CA SER A 2 -33.06 68.06 6.38
C SER A 2 -33.26 66.56 6.21
N SER A 3 -32.87 66.04 5.05
CA SER A 3 -33.13 64.68 4.60
C SER A 3 -32.30 63.66 5.38
N GLU A 4 -32.96 62.80 6.14
CA GLU A 4 -32.39 61.53 6.58
C GLU A 4 -32.17 60.62 5.37
N THR A 5 -30.94 60.16 5.17
CA THR A 5 -30.62 59.08 4.24
C THR A 5 -30.74 57.74 4.99
N PRO A 6 -31.49 56.75 4.49
CA PRO A 6 -31.62 55.48 5.17
C PRO A 6 -30.33 54.67 5.04
N SER A 7 -29.74 54.29 6.17
CA SER A 7 -28.62 53.36 6.23
C SER A 7 -29.08 51.97 5.76
N ASN A 8 -28.54 51.51 4.63
CA ASN A 8 -28.87 50.21 4.02
C ASN A 8 -28.22 49.05 4.80
N PRO A 9 -28.98 48.11 5.41
CA PRO A 9 -28.44 47.06 6.26
C PRO A 9 -28.12 45.74 5.52
N GLN A 10 -27.76 45.77 4.23
CA GLN A 10 -27.56 44.54 3.42
C GLN A 10 -26.12 44.30 2.91
N ARG A 11 -25.05 44.25 3.74
CA ARG A 11 -23.73 43.73 3.27
C ARG A 11 -22.88 42.86 4.24
N PRO A 12 -23.41 42.08 5.20
CA PRO A 12 -22.56 41.12 5.94
C PRO A 12 -22.21 39.85 5.13
N ASN A 13 -23.10 39.37 4.23
CA ASN A 13 -22.92 38.07 3.56
C ASN A 13 -21.85 38.07 2.44
N LYS A 14 -21.77 39.13 1.62
CA LYS A 14 -20.75 39.24 0.55
C LYS A 14 -19.31 39.23 1.09
N ARG A 15 -19.08 39.80 2.29
CA ARG A 15 -17.76 39.83 2.94
C ARG A 15 -17.35 38.48 3.54
N ARG A 16 -18.29 37.60 3.88
CA ARG A 16 -18.00 36.22 4.35
C ARG A 16 -17.66 35.28 3.20
N LEU A 17 -18.43 35.32 2.11
CA LEU A 17 -18.18 34.52 0.90
C LEU A 17 -16.80 34.83 0.27
N ALA A 18 -16.43 36.11 0.19
CA ALA A 18 -15.12 36.53 -0.32
C ALA A 18 -13.94 36.02 0.54
N ARG A 19 -14.16 35.73 1.83
CA ARG A 19 -13.12 35.20 2.75
C ARG A 19 -12.94 33.68 2.65
N LEU A 20 -13.87 32.96 2.01
CA LEU A 20 -13.78 31.51 1.81
C LEU A 20 -13.32 31.14 0.41
N ALA A 21 -13.31 32.09 -0.53
CA ALA A 21 -12.95 31.85 -1.93
C ALA A 21 -11.57 31.20 -2.10
N ILE A 22 -10.52 31.75 -1.48
CA ILE A 22 -9.16 31.20 -1.58
C ILE A 22 -9.02 29.84 -0.86
N PRO A 23 -9.56 29.66 0.37
CA PRO A 23 -9.59 28.36 1.04
C PRO A 23 -10.27 27.27 0.20
N LEU A 24 -11.44 27.57 -0.37
CA LEU A 24 -12.17 26.67 -1.25
C LEU A 24 -11.37 26.38 -2.52
N TRP A 25 -10.71 27.40 -3.09
CA TRP A 25 -9.85 27.23 -4.25
C TRP A 25 -8.67 26.30 -3.97
N ARG A 26 -8.01 26.39 -2.80
CA ARG A 26 -6.92 25.48 -2.43
C ARG A 26 -7.39 24.04 -2.24
N LEU A 27 -8.55 23.85 -1.61
CA LEU A 27 -9.18 22.53 -1.51
C LEU A 27 -9.55 22.01 -2.91
N GLY A 28 -10.03 22.89 -3.80
CA GLY A 28 -10.29 22.57 -5.20
C GLY A 28 -9.05 22.13 -5.97
N ILE A 29 -7.90 22.79 -5.77
CA ILE A 29 -6.62 22.36 -6.33
C ILE A 29 -6.21 20.98 -5.82
N LEU A 30 -6.36 20.73 -4.51
CA LEU A 30 -6.03 19.43 -3.95
C LEU A 30 -6.95 18.33 -4.52
N ALA A 31 -8.24 18.62 -4.64
CA ALA A 31 -9.20 17.71 -5.29
C ALA A 31 -8.84 17.47 -6.76
N ALA A 32 -8.47 18.51 -7.51
CA ALA A 32 -8.03 18.39 -8.90
C ALA A 32 -6.74 17.57 -9.04
N ALA A 33 -5.81 17.67 -8.09
CA ALA A 33 -4.62 16.83 -8.04
C ALA A 33 -4.98 15.37 -7.74
N CYS A 34 -5.87 15.10 -6.79
CA CYS A 34 -6.37 13.76 -6.50
C CYS A 34 -7.06 13.13 -7.72
N LEU A 35 -7.92 13.90 -8.40
CA LEU A 35 -8.60 13.46 -9.63
C LEU A 35 -7.61 13.20 -10.77
N CYS A 36 -6.59 14.04 -10.91
CA CYS A 36 -5.51 13.83 -11.87
C CYS A 36 -4.79 12.51 -11.61
N LEU A 37 -4.42 12.24 -10.35
CA LEU A 37 -3.75 11.00 -9.96
C LEU A 37 -4.67 9.79 -10.14
N HIS A 38 -5.95 9.89 -9.79
CA HIS A 38 -6.95 8.85 -10.00
C HIS A 38 -7.06 8.51 -11.48
N HIS A 39 -7.23 9.54 -12.32
CA HIS A 39 -7.32 9.38 -13.76
C HIS A 39 -6.03 8.80 -14.34
N ALA A 40 -4.86 9.28 -13.93
CA ALA A 40 -3.58 8.71 -14.35
C ALA A 40 -3.45 7.23 -13.98
N HIS A 41 -3.88 6.86 -12.76
CA HIS A 41 -3.87 5.48 -12.31
C HIS A 41 -4.86 4.62 -13.10
N GLN A 42 -6.11 5.08 -13.26
CA GLN A 42 -7.11 4.40 -14.08
C GLN A 42 -6.70 4.29 -15.55
N SER A 43 -6.12 5.34 -16.13
CA SER A 43 -5.64 5.32 -17.50
C SER A 43 -4.45 4.37 -17.67
N ARG A 44 -3.62 4.14 -16.65
CA ARG A 44 -2.61 3.07 -16.69
C ARG A 44 -3.21 1.69 -16.59
N THR A 45 -4.20 1.50 -15.71
CA THR A 45 -4.90 0.22 -15.59
C THR A 45 -5.75 -0.07 -16.83
N ASN A 46 -6.28 0.96 -17.49
CA ASN A 46 -7.13 0.86 -18.67
C ASN A 46 -6.32 0.89 -20.00
N ARG A 47 -5.17 1.58 -20.10
CA ARG A 47 -4.25 1.45 -21.26
C ARG A 47 -3.65 0.06 -21.35
N SER A 48 -3.52 -0.60 -20.21
CA SER A 48 -3.25 -2.02 -20.09
C SER A 48 -4.44 -2.90 -20.53
N THR A 49 -5.24 -2.47 -21.53
CA THR A 49 -6.43 -3.17 -22.08
C THR A 49 -6.10 -4.44 -22.88
N GLY A 50 -4.90 -5.00 -22.72
CA GLY A 50 -4.40 -6.07 -23.58
C GLY A 50 -4.09 -5.61 -25.01
N LYS A 51 -4.37 -4.34 -25.37
CA LYS A 51 -4.00 -3.75 -26.67
C LYS A 51 -2.49 -3.59 -26.78
N LEU A 52 -1.93 -4.11 -27.86
CA LEU A 52 -0.50 -4.00 -28.15
C LEU A 52 -0.15 -2.61 -28.69
N GLU A 53 0.82 -1.95 -28.08
CA GLU A 53 1.34 -0.67 -28.55
C GLU A 53 2.17 -0.85 -29.83
N ALA A 54 2.05 0.10 -30.77
CA ALA A 54 2.80 0.05 -32.03
C ALA A 54 4.33 -0.02 -31.85
N ALA A 55 4.85 0.48 -30.71
CA ALA A 55 6.27 0.41 -30.36
C ALA A 55 6.81 -1.04 -30.32
N TRP A 56 5.97 -2.03 -30.02
CA TRP A 56 6.37 -3.43 -29.94
C TRP A 56 6.48 -4.13 -31.30
N ILE A 57 6.15 -3.45 -32.41
CA ILE A 57 6.34 -4.01 -33.76
C ILE A 57 7.81 -4.29 -34.04
N GLU A 58 8.72 -3.42 -33.61
CA GLU A 58 10.15 -3.64 -33.83
C GLU A 58 10.65 -4.89 -33.08
N THR A 59 10.19 -5.10 -31.85
CA THR A 59 10.46 -6.33 -31.11
C THR A 59 9.84 -7.56 -31.79
N THR A 60 8.65 -7.41 -32.38
CA THR A 60 7.95 -8.49 -33.09
C THR A 60 8.70 -8.96 -34.35
N ARG A 61 9.45 -8.05 -35.01
CA ARG A 61 10.23 -8.37 -36.22
C ARG A 61 11.35 -9.38 -36.00
N ALA A 62 11.79 -9.58 -34.76
CA ALA A 62 12.75 -10.64 -34.42
C ALA A 62 12.22 -12.05 -34.76
N TRP A 63 10.89 -12.25 -34.76
CA TRP A 63 10.24 -13.52 -35.08
C TRP A 63 9.38 -13.48 -36.34
N LEU A 64 8.82 -12.31 -36.67
CA LEU A 64 8.02 -12.08 -37.88
C LEU A 64 8.62 -10.89 -38.66
N PRO A 65 9.66 -11.11 -39.48
CA PRO A 65 10.43 -10.02 -40.11
C PRO A 65 9.59 -9.03 -40.94
N ASN A 66 8.47 -9.51 -41.51
CA ASN A 66 7.58 -8.71 -42.35
C ASN A 66 6.48 -7.98 -41.56
N ALA A 67 6.54 -7.96 -40.22
CA ALA A 67 5.54 -7.29 -39.39
C ALA A 67 5.53 -5.76 -39.62
N SER A 68 4.36 -5.24 -39.99
CA SER A 68 4.13 -3.81 -40.24
C SER A 68 3.35 -3.15 -39.10
N ARG A 69 2.25 -3.77 -38.63
CA ARG A 69 1.36 -3.26 -37.58
C ARG A 69 0.58 -4.37 -36.91
N PHE A 70 0.01 -4.06 -35.74
CA PHE A 70 -1.01 -4.90 -35.11
C PHE A 70 -2.38 -4.54 -35.69
N GLY A 71 -3.22 -5.55 -35.92
CA GLY A 71 -4.61 -5.37 -36.31
C GLY A 71 -5.51 -5.08 -35.10
N GLU A 72 -6.82 -5.15 -35.29
CA GLU A 72 -7.76 -4.92 -34.19
C GLU A 72 -7.87 -6.16 -33.28
N ALA A 73 -7.71 -5.94 -31.97
CA ALA A 73 -7.99 -6.95 -30.97
C ALA A 73 -9.51 -7.15 -30.86
N THR A 74 -9.95 -8.39 -30.68
CA THR A 74 -11.35 -8.72 -30.42
C THR A 74 -11.55 -9.00 -28.93
N ASP A 75 -12.70 -8.61 -28.37
CA ASP A 75 -12.99 -8.85 -26.94
C ASP A 75 -13.07 -10.35 -26.55
N ARG A 76 -13.10 -11.26 -27.53
CA ARG A 76 -13.25 -12.70 -27.34
C ARG A 76 -11.95 -13.50 -27.46
N ASP A 77 -10.90 -12.93 -28.06
CA ASP A 77 -9.63 -13.64 -28.31
C ASP A 77 -8.49 -12.86 -27.64
N PRO A 78 -7.69 -13.49 -26.75
CA PRO A 78 -6.54 -12.82 -26.14
C PRO A 78 -5.45 -12.46 -27.17
N LEU A 79 -5.53 -12.94 -28.41
CA LEU A 79 -4.57 -12.69 -29.47
C LEU A 79 -4.99 -11.53 -30.40
N THR A 80 -4.01 -10.70 -30.74
CA THR A 80 -4.13 -9.64 -31.74
C THR A 80 -3.43 -10.09 -33.03
N PRO A 81 -4.04 -9.95 -34.22
CA PRO A 81 -3.38 -10.32 -35.47
C PRO A 81 -2.20 -9.39 -35.77
N VAL A 82 -1.10 -9.96 -36.28
CA VAL A 82 0.06 -9.23 -36.79
C VAL A 82 -0.05 -9.18 -38.30
N LEU A 83 -0.02 -7.98 -38.86
CA LEU A 83 -0.23 -7.72 -40.28
C LEU A 83 1.08 -7.37 -40.98
N ALA A 84 1.22 -7.80 -42.24
CA ALA A 84 2.26 -7.33 -43.14
C ALA A 84 1.85 -6.02 -43.83
N ALA A 85 2.74 -5.45 -44.64
CA ALA A 85 2.47 -4.19 -45.35
C ALA A 85 1.33 -4.30 -46.37
N ASP A 86 1.02 -5.52 -46.84
CA ASP A 86 -0.08 -5.85 -47.75
C ASP A 86 -1.39 -6.19 -47.02
N GLU A 87 -1.47 -5.90 -45.71
CA GLU A 87 -2.62 -6.20 -44.85
C GLU A 87 -2.92 -7.70 -44.64
N SER A 88 -2.02 -8.59 -45.08
CA SER A 88 -2.16 -10.01 -44.81
C SER A 88 -1.77 -10.36 -43.36
N VAL A 89 -2.52 -11.25 -42.73
CA VAL A 89 -2.19 -11.76 -41.37
C VAL A 89 -1.00 -12.72 -41.48
N ILE A 90 0.12 -12.37 -40.88
CA ILE A 90 1.36 -13.17 -40.89
C ILE A 90 1.61 -13.91 -39.58
N GLY A 91 0.87 -13.59 -38.53
CA GLY A 91 0.94 -14.24 -37.23
C GLY A 91 0.02 -13.56 -36.21
N TRP A 92 0.27 -13.85 -34.94
CA TRP A 92 -0.48 -13.27 -33.82
C TRP A 92 0.47 -12.78 -32.73
N ALA A 93 0.01 -11.84 -31.93
CA ALA A 93 0.76 -11.35 -30.78
C ALA A 93 -0.18 -11.08 -29.61
N THR A 94 0.36 -11.14 -28.39
CA THR A 94 -0.35 -10.73 -27.18
C THR A 94 0.62 -10.27 -26.12
N GLN A 95 0.12 -9.57 -25.10
CA GLN A 95 0.88 -9.27 -23.89
C GLN A 95 0.20 -9.90 -22.68
N THR A 96 0.95 -10.16 -21.61
CA THR A 96 0.39 -10.83 -20.42
C THR A 96 -0.49 -9.94 -19.56
N PHE A 97 -0.33 -8.62 -19.66
CA PHE A 97 -1.25 -7.67 -19.03
C PHE A 97 -2.57 -7.52 -19.82
N PRO A 98 -3.71 -7.29 -19.14
CA PRO A 98 -3.86 -7.00 -17.71
C PRO A 98 -3.92 -8.22 -16.79
N GLU A 99 -4.14 -9.43 -17.29
CA GLU A 99 -4.44 -10.61 -16.47
C GLU A 99 -3.28 -10.98 -15.54
N ALA A 100 -2.03 -10.83 -16.00
CA ALA A 100 -0.85 -11.07 -15.17
C ALA A 100 -0.59 -10.00 -14.09
N ARG A 101 -1.35 -8.90 -14.02
CA ARG A 101 -1.14 -7.87 -12.98
C ARG A 101 -1.43 -8.38 -11.57
N ALA A 102 -2.32 -9.36 -11.43
CA ALA A 102 -2.60 -10.00 -10.16
C ALA A 102 -1.49 -10.96 -9.71
N VAL A 103 -0.57 -11.32 -10.63
CA VAL A 103 0.53 -12.26 -10.39
C VAL A 103 1.81 -11.48 -10.08
N SER A 104 2.07 -11.27 -8.79
CA SER A 104 3.26 -10.55 -8.32
C SER A 104 4.44 -11.49 -8.13
N GLY A 105 5.60 -11.16 -8.70
CA GLY A 105 6.86 -11.84 -8.44
C GLY A 105 7.48 -11.47 -7.09
N TYR A 106 8.80 -11.30 -7.06
CA TYR A 106 9.49 -10.91 -5.83
C TYR A 106 9.13 -9.47 -5.40
N ALA A 107 9.14 -8.47 -6.28
CA ALA A 107 8.77 -7.10 -5.92
C ALA A 107 7.51 -6.57 -6.61
N GLY A 108 7.07 -7.18 -7.72
CA GLY A 108 5.85 -6.76 -8.42
C GLY A 108 5.56 -7.58 -9.66
N ALA A 109 4.54 -7.18 -10.42
CA ALA A 109 4.09 -7.90 -11.62
C ALA A 109 5.00 -7.65 -12.83
N SER A 110 4.98 -8.57 -13.79
CA SER A 110 5.76 -8.48 -15.03
C SER A 110 4.86 -8.60 -16.26
N ASN A 111 5.12 -7.75 -17.26
CA ASN A 111 4.43 -7.77 -18.54
C ASN A 111 5.35 -8.38 -19.62
N LEU A 112 4.86 -9.41 -20.28
CA LEU A 112 5.59 -10.13 -21.33
C LEU A 112 4.83 -10.01 -22.65
N LEU A 113 5.57 -9.89 -23.76
CA LEU A 113 5.08 -10.00 -25.12
C LEU A 113 5.22 -11.46 -25.57
N LEU A 114 4.19 -12.00 -26.21
CA LEU A 114 4.23 -13.32 -26.86
C LEU A 114 3.91 -13.14 -28.33
N ILE A 115 4.76 -13.70 -29.19
CA ILE A 115 4.59 -13.71 -30.64
C ILE A 115 4.31 -15.14 -31.08
N LEU A 116 3.32 -15.32 -31.95
CA LEU A 116 2.86 -16.61 -32.43
C LEU A 116 2.77 -16.64 -33.96
N ASP A 117 2.91 -17.83 -34.52
CA ASP A 117 2.74 -18.10 -35.95
C ASP A 117 1.26 -18.07 -36.38
N ARG A 118 0.99 -18.25 -37.68
CA ARG A 118 -0.39 -18.29 -38.22
C ARG A 118 -1.24 -19.43 -37.65
N HIS A 119 -0.61 -20.46 -37.09
CA HIS A 119 -1.24 -21.62 -36.45
C HIS A 119 -1.34 -21.46 -34.93
N ARG A 120 -1.12 -20.26 -34.39
CA ARG A 120 -1.20 -19.94 -32.96
C ARG A 120 -0.20 -20.72 -32.10
N LYS A 121 0.97 -21.09 -32.67
CA LYS A 121 2.10 -21.62 -31.91
C LYS A 121 3.09 -20.51 -31.57
N VAL A 122 3.59 -20.49 -30.35
CA VAL A 122 4.54 -19.47 -29.89
C VAL A 122 5.84 -19.55 -30.68
N LEU A 123 6.26 -18.43 -31.26
CA LEU A 123 7.56 -18.24 -31.90
C LEU A 123 8.59 -17.67 -30.92
N GLY A 124 8.14 -16.83 -29.99
CA GLY A 124 9.00 -16.23 -28.99
C GLY A 124 8.25 -15.45 -27.93
N THR A 125 8.96 -15.22 -26.83
CA THR A 125 8.48 -14.39 -25.72
C THR A 125 9.54 -13.34 -25.35
N ALA A 126 9.11 -12.15 -24.97
CA ALA A 126 9.99 -11.04 -24.61
C ALA A 126 9.46 -10.29 -23.39
N LEU A 127 10.36 -9.75 -22.57
CA LEU A 127 9.98 -8.91 -21.44
C LEU A 127 9.69 -7.47 -21.91
N ILE A 128 8.45 -7.01 -21.72
CA ILE A 128 8.03 -5.62 -21.99
C ILE A 128 8.45 -4.72 -20.82
N SER A 129 7.99 -5.07 -19.62
CA SER A 129 8.23 -4.29 -18.41
C SER A 129 8.09 -5.17 -17.17
N SER A 130 8.68 -4.74 -16.05
CA SER A 130 8.53 -5.43 -14.78
C SER A 130 8.70 -4.45 -13.63
N GLU A 131 7.88 -4.64 -12.60
CA GLU A 131 7.99 -3.97 -11.30
C GLU A 131 8.91 -4.75 -10.34
N ASP A 132 9.53 -5.82 -10.82
CA ASP A 132 10.41 -6.67 -10.01
C ASP A 132 11.84 -6.10 -9.88
N THR A 133 12.65 -6.75 -9.04
CA THR A 133 14.02 -6.34 -8.72
C THR A 133 14.91 -6.51 -9.95
N ALA A 134 15.61 -5.45 -10.35
CA ALA A 134 16.49 -5.44 -11.52
C ALA A 134 17.50 -6.60 -11.53
N GLY A 135 18.04 -6.98 -10.37
CA GLY A 135 18.95 -8.12 -10.24
C GLY A 135 18.33 -9.48 -10.55
N HIS A 136 17.04 -9.70 -10.22
CA HIS A 136 16.33 -10.92 -10.61
C HIS A 136 16.05 -10.95 -12.11
N LEU A 137 15.65 -9.81 -12.66
CA LEU A 137 15.40 -9.67 -14.11
C LEU A 137 16.66 -9.95 -14.93
N GLU A 138 17.83 -9.50 -14.46
CA GLU A 138 19.09 -9.75 -15.13
C GLU A 138 19.44 -11.24 -15.16
N LYS A 139 19.20 -11.98 -14.07
CA LYS A 139 19.39 -13.44 -14.04
C LYS A 139 18.47 -14.14 -15.03
N ILE A 140 17.21 -13.72 -15.10
CA ILE A 140 16.23 -14.28 -16.03
C ILE A 140 16.61 -13.99 -17.48
N ARG A 141 17.05 -12.77 -17.80
CA ARG A 141 17.54 -12.39 -19.14
C ARG A 141 18.76 -13.18 -19.59
N ARG A 142 19.63 -13.56 -18.66
CA ARG A 142 20.81 -14.39 -18.94
C ARG A 142 20.50 -15.89 -19.02
N SER A 143 19.30 -16.30 -18.61
CA SER A 143 18.89 -17.70 -18.73
C SER A 143 18.55 -18.01 -20.19
N PRO A 144 19.30 -18.91 -20.85
CA PRO A 144 19.12 -19.18 -22.28
C PRO A 144 17.75 -19.80 -22.59
N ASP A 145 17.21 -20.59 -21.65
CA ASP A 145 16.03 -21.42 -21.90
C ASP A 145 14.73 -20.79 -21.38
N PHE A 146 14.82 -19.71 -20.59
CA PHE A 146 13.63 -19.18 -19.92
C PHE A 146 12.62 -18.60 -20.92
N PHE A 147 13.03 -17.73 -21.83
CA PHE A 147 12.09 -17.11 -22.79
C PHE A 147 11.71 -18.06 -23.96
N THR A 148 12.49 -19.11 -24.18
CA THR A 148 12.30 -20.06 -25.29
C THR A 148 11.48 -21.29 -24.89
N GLN A 149 11.26 -21.54 -23.59
CA GLN A 149 10.52 -22.71 -23.10
C GLN A 149 9.08 -22.85 -23.63
N TRP A 150 8.47 -21.75 -24.09
CA TRP A 150 7.14 -21.74 -24.68
C TRP A 150 7.15 -21.95 -26.20
N ASN A 151 8.29 -21.86 -26.87
CA ASN A 151 8.38 -21.94 -28.31
C ASN A 151 7.80 -23.27 -28.83
N GLY A 152 6.97 -23.20 -29.87
CA GLY A 152 6.27 -24.34 -30.46
C GLY A 152 5.01 -24.78 -29.72
N ARG A 153 4.77 -24.34 -28.47
CA ARG A 153 3.53 -24.62 -27.74
C ARG A 153 2.35 -23.87 -28.38
N HIS A 154 1.19 -24.51 -28.44
CA HIS A 154 -0.02 -23.90 -28.99
C HIS A 154 -0.69 -23.00 -27.93
N ALA A 155 -1.31 -21.90 -28.35
CA ALA A 155 -1.95 -20.95 -27.43
C ALA A 155 -2.95 -21.59 -26.45
N SER A 156 -3.68 -22.62 -26.89
CA SER A 156 -4.65 -23.34 -26.04
C SER A 156 -4.02 -24.24 -24.97
N SER A 157 -2.71 -24.46 -24.99
CA SER A 157 -1.98 -25.23 -23.96
C SER A 157 -1.22 -24.32 -22.99
N LEU A 158 -1.42 -23.00 -23.08
CA LEU A 158 -0.75 -22.03 -22.24
C LEU A 158 -1.58 -21.62 -21.03
N ASP A 159 -2.77 -22.20 -20.83
CA ASP A 159 -3.67 -21.96 -19.69
C ASP A 159 -3.18 -22.60 -18.38
N ARG A 160 -1.95 -23.14 -18.36
CA ARG A 160 -1.31 -23.78 -17.21
C ARG A 160 0.17 -23.40 -17.16
N PHE A 161 0.76 -23.45 -15.96
CA PHE A 161 2.17 -23.11 -15.73
C PHE A 161 3.02 -24.31 -15.29
N ASP A 162 2.46 -25.52 -15.36
CA ASP A 162 3.15 -26.76 -15.03
C ASP A 162 4.36 -26.96 -15.96
N GLU A 163 5.44 -27.57 -15.43
CA GLU A 163 6.66 -27.88 -16.18
C GLU A 163 7.36 -26.66 -16.82
N THR A 164 7.45 -25.57 -16.06
CA THR A 164 8.14 -24.35 -16.48
C THR A 164 9.55 -24.26 -15.90
N THR A 165 10.48 -23.77 -16.70
CA THR A 165 11.85 -23.50 -16.28
C THR A 165 11.84 -22.36 -15.27
N ILE A 166 12.30 -22.66 -14.06
CA ILE A 166 12.46 -21.68 -12.98
C ILE A 166 13.93 -21.27 -12.89
N VAL A 167 14.19 -19.98 -12.69
CA VAL A 167 15.55 -19.42 -12.67
C VAL A 167 16.05 -19.33 -11.23
N SER A 168 17.13 -20.05 -10.93
CA SER A 168 17.73 -20.06 -9.59
C SER A 168 18.14 -18.65 -9.14
N GLY A 169 17.75 -18.29 -7.91
CA GLY A 169 17.98 -16.97 -7.34
C GLY A 169 17.15 -15.84 -7.98
N ALA A 170 16.14 -16.19 -8.78
CA ALA A 170 15.06 -15.33 -9.27
C ALA A 170 13.72 -16.10 -9.31
N THR A 171 13.60 -17.16 -8.49
CA THR A 171 12.54 -18.18 -8.52
C THR A 171 11.13 -17.58 -8.59
N LEU A 172 10.78 -16.72 -7.63
CA LEU A 172 9.46 -16.07 -7.58
C LEU A 172 9.18 -15.20 -8.78
N THR A 173 10.18 -14.46 -9.26
CA THR A 173 10.03 -13.60 -10.44
C THR A 173 9.80 -14.44 -11.70
N SER A 174 10.58 -15.51 -11.90
CA SER A 174 10.41 -16.41 -13.04
C SER A 174 9.10 -17.20 -12.99
N GLU A 175 8.70 -17.66 -11.81
CA GLU A 175 7.44 -18.38 -11.62
C GLU A 175 6.23 -17.45 -11.85
N ALA A 176 6.29 -16.22 -11.33
CA ALA A 176 5.24 -15.22 -11.56
C ALA A 176 5.12 -14.84 -13.04
N MET A 177 6.23 -14.76 -13.77
CA MET A 177 6.22 -14.57 -15.23
C MET A 177 5.50 -15.72 -15.96
N ALA A 178 5.82 -16.97 -15.60
CA ALA A 178 5.18 -18.15 -16.18
C ALA A 178 3.68 -18.23 -15.86
N ARG A 179 3.31 -18.01 -14.60
CA ARG A 179 1.92 -17.89 -14.15
C ARG A 179 1.21 -16.71 -14.81
N GLY A 180 1.90 -15.60 -15.07
CA GLY A 180 1.36 -14.47 -15.79
C GLY A 180 0.98 -14.80 -17.24
N ILE A 181 1.77 -15.63 -17.92
CA ILE A 181 1.39 -16.21 -19.21
C ILE A 181 0.13 -17.07 -19.03
N ALA A 182 0.11 -17.95 -18.04
CA ALA A 182 -1.07 -18.78 -17.77
C ALA A 182 -2.34 -17.98 -17.53
N ALA A 183 -2.26 -16.92 -16.71
CA ALA A 183 -3.36 -16.00 -16.44
C ALA A 183 -3.91 -15.38 -17.74
N ARG A 184 -3.02 -14.96 -18.65
CA ARG A 184 -3.40 -14.37 -19.95
C ARG A 184 -4.19 -15.34 -20.82
N PHE A 185 -3.93 -16.64 -20.71
CA PHE A 185 -4.62 -17.68 -21.48
C PHE A 185 -5.78 -18.35 -20.71
N GLY A 186 -6.18 -17.80 -19.55
CA GLY A 186 -7.41 -18.18 -18.86
C GLY A 186 -7.22 -18.93 -17.53
N ALA A 187 -6.00 -19.09 -17.04
CA ALA A 187 -5.77 -19.65 -15.70
C ALA A 187 -6.35 -18.73 -14.62
N THR A 188 -7.35 -19.21 -13.89
CA THR A 188 -8.05 -18.42 -12.86
C THR A 188 -7.34 -18.44 -11.51
N ASP A 189 -6.43 -19.38 -11.29
CA ASP A 189 -5.68 -19.63 -10.06
C ASP A 189 -4.22 -19.16 -10.14
N ALA A 190 -3.80 -18.55 -11.26
CA ALA A 190 -2.39 -18.15 -11.48
C ALA A 190 -1.82 -17.21 -10.39
N ALA A 191 -2.67 -16.38 -9.78
CA ALA A 191 -2.28 -15.49 -8.69
C ALA A 191 -2.23 -16.17 -7.32
N ASP A 192 -2.78 -17.38 -7.19
CA ASP A 192 -2.75 -18.15 -5.95
C ASP A 192 -1.43 -18.93 -5.86
N TRP A 193 -0.61 -18.60 -4.86
CA TRP A 193 0.65 -19.29 -4.61
C TRP A 193 0.46 -20.71 -4.06
N PHE A 194 -0.73 -21.02 -3.52
CA PHE A 194 -1.08 -22.27 -2.82
C PHE A 194 -2.47 -22.80 -3.23
N PRO A 195 -2.70 -23.12 -4.51
CA PRO A 195 -4.02 -23.45 -5.04
C PRO A 195 -4.57 -24.81 -4.58
N ALA A 196 -3.72 -25.68 -4.00
CA ALA A 196 -4.13 -27.00 -3.55
C ALA A 196 -5.29 -26.91 -2.53
N PRO A 197 -6.37 -27.69 -2.69
CA PRO A 197 -7.46 -27.69 -1.72
C PRO A 197 -6.97 -28.26 -0.38
N LEU A 198 -7.56 -27.77 0.72
CA LEU A 198 -7.32 -28.33 2.04
C LEU A 198 -7.88 -29.76 2.08
N THR A 199 -7.12 -30.73 2.60
CA THR A 199 -7.55 -32.14 2.70
C THR A 199 -7.95 -32.50 4.12
N LEU A 200 -8.82 -33.52 4.28
CA LEU A 200 -9.21 -34.02 5.61
C LEU A 200 -8.01 -34.55 6.40
N GLU A 201 -7.02 -35.14 5.72
CA GLU A 201 -5.78 -35.61 6.35
C GLU A 201 -5.01 -34.45 7.00
N GLN A 202 -4.89 -33.32 6.32
CA GLN A 202 -4.26 -32.12 6.87
C GLN A 202 -5.03 -31.57 8.08
N VAL A 203 -6.37 -31.62 8.06
CA VAL A 203 -7.18 -31.24 9.22
C VAL A 203 -6.94 -32.18 10.41
N ARG A 204 -6.83 -33.49 10.14
CA ARG A 204 -6.57 -34.52 11.17
C ARG A 204 -5.21 -34.40 11.85
N LEU A 205 -4.24 -33.73 11.22
CA LEU A 205 -2.95 -33.42 11.87
C LEU A 205 -3.12 -32.52 13.11
N ILE A 206 -4.20 -31.73 13.19
CA ILE A 206 -4.51 -30.87 14.35
C ILE A 206 -5.71 -31.41 15.13
N PHE A 207 -6.70 -31.98 14.45
CA PHE A 207 -7.91 -32.54 15.06
C PHE A 207 -8.09 -34.02 14.67
N PRO A 208 -7.46 -34.97 15.38
CA PRO A 208 -7.44 -36.37 14.98
C PRO A 208 -8.82 -37.02 14.83
N ALA A 209 -9.83 -36.56 15.59
CA ALA A 209 -11.19 -37.06 15.53
C ALA A 209 -12.06 -36.40 14.44
N ALA A 210 -11.49 -35.53 13.60
CA ALA A 210 -12.21 -34.87 12.53
C ALA A 210 -12.81 -35.88 11.53
N SER A 211 -14.14 -35.84 11.38
CA SER A 211 -14.89 -36.61 10.38
C SER A 211 -15.10 -35.84 9.08
N GLY A 212 -14.97 -34.51 9.13
CA GLY A 212 -15.19 -33.61 8.00
C GLY A 212 -14.86 -32.16 8.39
N PHE A 213 -14.96 -31.25 7.44
CA PHE A 213 -14.90 -29.81 7.69
C PHE A 213 -15.65 -29.06 6.59
N ARG A 214 -16.18 -27.89 6.91
CA ARG A 214 -16.93 -27.06 5.96
C ARG A 214 -16.50 -25.59 6.05
N PRO A 215 -16.37 -24.88 4.91
CA PRO A 215 -16.06 -23.46 4.94
C PRO A 215 -17.23 -22.66 5.51
N ILE A 216 -16.93 -21.75 6.43
CA ILE A 216 -17.91 -20.80 7.01
C ILE A 216 -17.59 -19.34 6.64
N ALA A 217 -16.35 -19.08 6.20
CA ALA A 217 -15.87 -17.82 5.67
C ALA A 217 -14.60 -18.05 4.82
N PRO A 218 -14.15 -17.05 4.02
CA PRO A 218 -12.87 -17.14 3.31
C PRO A 218 -11.72 -17.52 4.25
N GLY A 219 -11.18 -18.72 4.05
CA GLY A 219 -10.11 -19.32 4.85
C GLY A 219 -10.46 -19.68 6.29
N VAL A 220 -11.75 -19.77 6.64
CA VAL A 220 -12.23 -20.24 7.95
C VAL A 220 -13.15 -21.43 7.76
N PHE A 221 -12.86 -22.52 8.46
CA PHE A 221 -13.55 -23.79 8.35
C PHE A 221 -14.05 -24.24 9.73
N GLU A 222 -15.28 -24.73 9.79
CA GLU A 222 -15.80 -25.45 10.95
C GLU A 222 -15.46 -26.94 10.79
N VAL A 223 -14.88 -27.53 11.83
CA VAL A 223 -14.48 -28.95 11.84
C VAL A 223 -15.62 -29.80 12.43
N GLU A 224 -15.91 -30.92 11.78
CA GLU A 224 -16.96 -31.86 12.17
C GLU A 224 -16.36 -33.09 12.86
N GLY A 225 -17.13 -33.74 13.74
CA GLY A 225 -16.71 -34.95 14.46
C GLY A 225 -16.34 -34.72 15.94
N GLU A 226 -16.27 -33.46 16.38
CA GLU A 226 -15.99 -33.08 17.77
C GLU A 226 -17.01 -32.05 18.29
N ILE A 227 -17.33 -32.11 19.59
CA ILE A 227 -18.25 -31.18 20.28
C ILE A 227 -17.51 -30.60 21.50
N PRO A 228 -17.41 -29.25 21.65
CA PRO A 228 -17.85 -28.23 20.69
C PRO A 228 -17.03 -28.28 19.40
N LYS A 229 -17.64 -27.82 18.29
CA LYS A 229 -17.00 -27.89 16.96
C LYS A 229 -15.78 -26.96 16.90
N PRO A 230 -14.57 -27.47 16.64
CA PRO A 230 -13.39 -26.64 16.48
C PRO A 230 -13.45 -25.83 15.19
N VAL A 231 -12.63 -24.78 15.12
CA VAL A 231 -12.46 -23.94 13.94
C VAL A 231 -11.05 -24.12 13.40
N LEU A 232 -10.89 -24.17 12.09
CA LEU A 232 -9.61 -24.20 11.40
C LEU A 232 -9.48 -22.97 10.51
N LEU A 233 -8.33 -22.31 10.57
CA LEU A 233 -7.99 -21.16 9.73
C LEU A 233 -6.92 -21.58 8.72
N ARG A 234 -6.96 -21.05 7.49
CA ARG A 234 -5.94 -21.26 6.45
C ARG A 234 -5.43 -19.92 5.90
N SER A 235 -4.12 -19.67 5.96
CA SER A 235 -3.53 -18.35 5.68
C SER A 235 -3.75 -17.89 4.24
N SER A 236 -3.47 -18.74 3.25
CA SER A 236 -3.67 -18.45 1.82
C SER A 236 -5.11 -18.05 1.50
N ALA A 237 -6.07 -18.87 1.94
CA ALA A 237 -7.50 -18.63 1.74
C ALA A 237 -8.05 -17.42 2.52
N MET A 238 -7.36 -16.97 3.57
CA MET A 238 -7.67 -15.71 4.28
C MET A 238 -7.03 -14.48 3.63
N GLY A 239 -6.19 -14.65 2.61
CA GLY A 239 -5.38 -13.58 2.03
C GLY A 239 -4.38 -13.02 3.04
N VAL A 240 -3.80 -13.89 3.88
CA VAL A 240 -2.78 -13.57 4.87
C VAL A 240 -1.50 -14.29 4.47
N ALA A 241 -0.48 -13.52 4.12
CA ALA A 241 0.79 -14.06 3.66
C ALA A 241 1.91 -13.11 4.06
N ALA A 242 2.41 -13.22 5.30
CA ALA A 242 3.62 -12.49 5.65
C ALA A 242 4.80 -13.10 4.89
N ARG A 243 5.74 -12.24 4.51
CA ARG A 243 6.84 -12.64 3.66
C ARG A 243 8.01 -13.17 4.49
N GLY A 244 8.48 -14.36 4.15
CA GLY A 244 9.74 -14.94 4.64
C GLY A 244 10.97 -14.34 3.97
N PHE A 245 12.07 -15.10 3.92
CA PHE A 245 13.31 -14.65 3.31
C PHE A 245 13.19 -14.49 1.78
N GLN A 246 12.57 -15.45 1.09
CA GLN A 246 12.28 -15.37 -0.34
C GLN A 246 10.79 -15.10 -0.60
N GLY A 247 9.89 -15.87 0.00
CA GLY A 247 8.45 -15.86 -0.33
C GLY A 247 7.50 -16.12 0.85
N PRO A 248 6.19 -16.17 0.58
CA PRO A 248 5.17 -16.44 1.59
C PRO A 248 5.10 -17.94 1.96
N SER A 249 4.38 -18.24 3.05
CA SER A 249 4.06 -19.59 3.50
C SER A 249 2.55 -19.76 3.72
N ASP A 250 2.02 -20.95 3.38
CA ASP A 250 0.65 -21.35 3.67
C ASP A 250 0.59 -22.14 4.96
N LEU A 251 -0.25 -21.71 5.88
CA LEU A 251 -0.37 -22.25 7.22
C LEU A 251 -1.81 -22.61 7.52
N ILE A 252 -2.00 -23.65 8.32
CA ILE A 252 -3.27 -23.89 9.02
C ILE A 252 -3.11 -23.70 10.52
N VAL A 253 -4.12 -23.08 11.13
CA VAL A 253 -4.21 -22.84 12.58
C VAL A 253 -5.52 -23.42 13.07
N GLY A 254 -5.46 -24.42 13.95
CA GLY A 254 -6.65 -24.97 14.60
C GLY A 254 -6.95 -24.25 15.91
N LEU A 255 -8.22 -23.94 16.13
CA LEU A 255 -8.74 -23.25 17.29
C LEU A 255 -9.82 -24.09 17.99
N ARG A 256 -9.75 -24.17 19.32
CA ARG A 256 -10.82 -24.64 20.19
C ARG A 256 -11.14 -23.54 21.18
N ASP A 257 -12.39 -23.09 21.19
CA ASP A 257 -12.85 -21.99 22.06
C ASP A 257 -11.94 -20.73 22.00
N GLY A 258 -11.50 -20.37 20.79
CA GLY A 258 -10.63 -19.23 20.56
C GLY A 258 -9.15 -19.43 20.92
N THR A 259 -8.77 -20.63 21.36
CA THR A 259 -7.40 -20.99 21.75
C THR A 259 -6.75 -21.90 20.71
N ILE A 260 -5.49 -21.63 20.36
CA ILE A 260 -4.73 -22.43 19.41
C ILE A 260 -4.55 -23.85 19.94
N THR A 261 -5.01 -24.82 19.17
CA THR A 261 -4.77 -26.25 19.38
C THR A 261 -3.50 -26.70 18.67
N GLY A 262 -3.24 -26.15 17.48
CA GLY A 262 -2.03 -26.46 16.71
C GLY A 262 -1.86 -25.56 15.51
N VAL A 263 -0.63 -25.52 14.99
CA VAL A 263 -0.25 -24.84 13.75
C VAL A 263 0.48 -25.84 12.87
N ARG A 264 0.23 -25.83 11.56
CA ARG A 264 0.97 -26.63 10.57
C ARG A 264 1.32 -25.79 9.35
N LEU A 265 2.50 -26.03 8.82
CA LEU A 265 2.94 -25.51 7.52
C LEU A 265 2.42 -26.44 6.43
N LEU A 266 1.61 -25.92 5.51
CA LEU A 266 1.12 -26.67 4.34
C LEU A 266 2.07 -26.57 3.15
N GLY A 267 2.75 -25.44 3.02
CA GLY A 267 3.72 -25.21 1.95
C GLY A 267 4.40 -23.86 2.11
N SER A 268 5.55 -23.68 1.47
CA SER A 268 6.30 -22.44 1.53
C SER A 268 6.97 -22.15 0.20
N ARG A 269 7.12 -20.85 -0.11
CA ARG A 269 7.96 -20.34 -1.20
C ARG A 269 9.23 -19.68 -0.66
N ASP A 270 9.60 -20.02 0.56
CA ASP A 270 10.89 -19.70 1.14
C ASP A 270 11.95 -20.74 0.73
N ASN A 271 13.23 -20.47 1.00
CA ASN A 271 14.30 -21.37 0.60
C ASN A 271 14.43 -22.62 1.49
N GLU A 272 14.67 -23.77 0.86
CA GLU A 272 15.19 -24.96 1.55
C GLU A 272 16.66 -24.78 1.95
N PRO A 273 17.14 -25.45 3.02
CA PRO A 273 16.42 -26.38 3.91
C PRO A 273 15.61 -25.68 5.02
N TYR A 274 15.65 -24.36 5.11
CA TYR A 274 15.05 -23.60 6.21
C TYR A 274 13.54 -23.84 6.40
N THR A 275 12.83 -24.12 5.31
CA THR A 275 11.40 -24.49 5.34
C THR A 275 11.15 -25.81 6.06
N LEU A 276 12.05 -26.80 5.89
CA LEU A 276 11.98 -28.08 6.60
C LEU A 276 12.29 -27.89 8.08
N ASP A 277 13.37 -27.19 8.41
CA ASP A 277 13.74 -26.90 9.81
C ASP A 277 12.61 -26.17 10.54
N VAL A 278 11.95 -25.23 9.86
CA VAL A 278 10.81 -24.49 10.42
C VAL A 278 9.55 -25.34 10.51
N SER A 279 9.30 -26.22 9.54
CA SER A 279 8.20 -27.19 9.60
C SER A 279 8.36 -28.12 10.80
N ASP A 280 9.55 -28.69 10.97
CA ASP A 280 9.90 -29.59 12.05
C ASP A 280 9.76 -28.89 13.41
N GLU A 281 10.25 -27.66 13.54
CA GLU A 281 10.10 -26.89 14.78
C GLU A 281 8.61 -26.61 15.10
N ILE A 282 7.78 -26.32 14.09
CA ILE A 282 6.34 -26.15 14.26
C ILE A 282 5.64 -27.45 14.64
N GLU A 283 6.11 -28.59 14.13
CA GLU A 283 5.51 -29.89 14.38
C GLU A 283 5.85 -30.40 15.77
N PHE A 284 7.13 -30.34 16.16
CA PHE A 284 7.66 -31.00 17.36
C PHE A 284 7.85 -30.05 18.56
N ASN A 285 8.11 -28.77 18.33
CA ASN A 285 8.45 -27.77 19.36
C ASN A 285 7.60 -26.50 19.27
N SER A 286 6.37 -26.62 18.78
CA SER A 286 5.49 -25.49 18.49
C SER A 286 5.28 -24.59 19.72
N PRO A 287 5.58 -23.28 19.64
CA PRO A 287 5.33 -22.37 20.75
C PRO A 287 3.83 -22.03 20.91
N TYR A 288 3.00 -22.32 19.89
CA TYR A 288 1.65 -21.76 19.74
C TYR A 288 0.50 -22.40 20.54
N PRO A 289 0.46 -23.72 20.81
CA PRO A 289 -0.66 -24.35 21.50
C PRO A 289 -0.98 -23.70 22.86
N GLY A 290 -2.27 -23.61 23.20
CA GLY A 290 -2.76 -22.99 24.45
C GLY A 290 -2.89 -21.46 24.42
N ARG A 291 -2.59 -20.80 23.29
CA ARG A 291 -2.66 -19.33 23.17
C ARG A 291 -3.98 -18.86 22.54
N SER A 292 -4.64 -17.87 23.14
CA SER A 292 -5.87 -17.25 22.60
C SER A 292 -5.62 -15.98 21.78
N HIS A 293 -4.48 -15.33 22.03
CA HIS A 293 -3.92 -14.27 21.21
C HIS A 293 -2.47 -14.60 20.88
N PRO A 294 -2.00 -14.21 19.69
CA PRO A 294 -0.67 -14.58 19.22
C PRO A 294 0.46 -13.93 20.02
N GLN A 295 0.19 -12.94 20.89
CA GLN A 295 1.18 -12.36 21.81
C GLN A 295 0.57 -11.97 23.17
N PRO A 296 1.02 -12.61 24.26
CA PRO A 296 1.39 -11.98 25.53
C PRO A 296 2.89 -11.62 25.51
N ALA A 297 3.31 -10.63 26.31
CA ALA A 297 4.68 -10.10 26.33
C ALA A 297 5.79 -11.10 26.77
N ASP A 298 5.41 -12.32 27.21
CA ASP A 298 6.30 -13.19 27.99
C ASP A 298 6.60 -14.56 27.38
N ALA A 299 6.12 -14.88 26.17
CA ALA A 299 6.36 -16.19 25.54
C ALA A 299 7.41 -16.09 24.41
N PRO A 300 8.36 -17.06 24.31
CA PRO A 300 9.39 -17.00 23.29
C PRO A 300 8.79 -17.13 21.88
N PRO A 301 9.33 -16.37 20.90
CA PRO A 301 8.93 -16.47 19.50
C PRO A 301 9.35 -17.81 18.91
N LEU A 302 8.85 -18.15 17.72
CA LEU A 302 9.40 -19.27 16.96
C LEU A 302 10.85 -18.92 16.57
N VAL A 303 11.81 -19.71 17.05
CA VAL A 303 13.24 -19.51 16.79
C VAL A 303 13.81 -20.75 16.13
N VAL A 304 14.28 -20.58 14.90
CA VAL A 304 14.99 -21.62 14.16
C VAL A 304 16.32 -21.06 13.71
N SER A 305 17.40 -21.77 14.02
CA SER A 305 18.77 -21.37 13.68
C SER A 305 18.91 -21.29 12.15
N GLY A 306 19.47 -20.19 11.63
CA GLY A 306 19.60 -19.98 10.18
C GLY A 306 18.31 -19.57 9.45
N ALA A 307 17.13 -19.87 10.00
CA ALA A 307 15.82 -19.60 9.38
C ALA A 307 15.04 -18.44 10.04
N SER A 308 15.72 -17.48 10.69
CA SER A 308 15.07 -16.48 11.54
C SER A 308 14.12 -15.53 10.80
N TYR A 309 14.25 -15.35 9.49
CA TYR A 309 13.30 -14.57 8.69
C TYR A 309 12.01 -15.36 8.41
N THR A 310 12.14 -16.62 8.03
CA THR A 310 11.03 -17.56 7.81
C THR A 310 10.24 -17.81 9.10
N ALA A 311 10.92 -18.04 10.23
CA ALA A 311 10.26 -18.22 11.51
C ALA A 311 9.45 -16.97 11.93
N ARG A 312 10.03 -15.78 11.77
CA ARG A 312 9.32 -14.51 12.04
C ARG A 312 8.12 -14.28 11.12
N SER A 313 8.20 -14.66 9.84
CA SER A 313 7.07 -14.50 8.93
C SER A 313 5.90 -15.42 9.32
N ILE A 314 6.18 -16.60 9.87
CA ILE A 314 5.15 -17.49 10.40
C ILE A 314 4.49 -16.88 11.64
N ASP A 315 5.27 -16.36 12.59
CA ASP A 315 4.72 -15.63 13.74
C ASP A 315 3.78 -14.48 13.31
N GLN A 316 4.21 -13.69 12.32
CA GLN A 316 3.40 -12.60 11.75
C GLN A 316 2.13 -13.11 11.06
N THR A 317 2.23 -14.20 10.30
CA THR A 317 1.10 -14.80 9.58
C THR A 317 0.06 -15.34 10.55
N VAL A 318 0.47 -16.14 11.55
CA VAL A 318 -0.40 -16.62 12.62
C VAL A 318 -1.03 -15.43 13.36
N SER A 319 -0.24 -14.38 13.62
CA SER A 319 -0.73 -13.19 14.32
C SER A 319 -1.86 -12.49 13.58
N GLU A 320 -1.65 -12.26 12.30
CA GLU A 320 -2.61 -11.59 11.42
C GLU A 320 -3.85 -12.46 11.16
N MET A 321 -3.72 -13.78 11.05
CA MET A 321 -4.85 -14.71 10.94
C MET A 321 -5.77 -14.62 12.15
N LEU A 322 -5.22 -14.71 13.37
CA LEU A 322 -5.99 -14.61 14.60
C LEU A 322 -6.64 -13.22 14.74
N ARG A 323 -5.90 -12.15 14.40
CA ARG A 323 -6.45 -10.79 14.40
C ARG A 323 -7.67 -10.67 13.49
N ARG A 324 -7.60 -11.20 12.26
CA ARG A 324 -8.72 -11.18 11.30
C ARG A 324 -9.88 -12.06 11.74
N TYR A 325 -9.59 -13.23 12.31
CA TYR A 325 -10.61 -14.14 12.83
C TYR A 325 -11.39 -13.49 13.98
N HIS A 326 -10.70 -12.97 14.99
CA HIS A 326 -11.33 -12.31 16.14
C HIS A 326 -12.13 -11.06 15.73
N GLN A 327 -11.63 -10.26 14.77
CA GLN A 327 -12.39 -9.12 14.22
C GLN A 327 -13.69 -9.53 13.50
N ARG A 328 -13.80 -10.78 13.03
CA ARG A 328 -15.00 -11.31 12.37
C ARG A 328 -15.97 -11.94 13.36
N SER A 329 -15.46 -12.45 14.48
CA SER A 329 -16.24 -13.05 15.57
C SER A 329 -16.81 -12.02 16.55
N ASP A 330 -16.43 -10.76 16.44
CA ASP A 330 -17.06 -9.68 17.20
C ASP A 330 -18.51 -9.44 16.70
N THR A 331 -19.49 -9.93 17.47
CA THR A 331 -20.79 -9.23 17.64
C THR A 331 -20.55 -7.73 17.69
N PRO A 332 -21.40 -6.84 17.12
CA PRO A 332 -21.09 -5.42 16.98
C PRO A 332 -20.79 -4.82 18.34
N SER A 333 -19.51 -4.83 18.69
CA SER A 333 -19.00 -4.16 19.86
C SER A 333 -19.05 -2.69 19.47
N THR A 334 -19.64 -1.89 20.34
CA THR A 334 -19.53 -0.44 20.23
C THR A 334 -18.05 -0.14 20.01
N ASP A 335 -17.68 0.46 18.87
CA ASP A 335 -16.29 0.80 18.52
C ASP A 335 -15.78 1.86 19.49
N TRP A 336 -15.49 1.43 20.71
CA TRP A 336 -15.12 2.24 21.84
C TRP A 336 -13.72 2.82 21.61
N ARG A 337 -12.87 2.13 20.84
CA ARG A 337 -11.58 2.67 20.36
C ARG A 337 -11.83 3.85 19.42
N GLY A 338 -12.76 3.70 18.47
CA GLY A 338 -13.35 4.78 17.67
C GLY A 338 -13.80 5.96 18.52
N ALA A 339 -14.64 5.69 19.53
CA ALA A 339 -15.17 6.71 20.42
C ALA A 339 -14.08 7.42 21.24
N VAL A 340 -13.12 6.68 21.80
CA VAL A 340 -11.97 7.23 22.55
C VAL A 340 -11.12 8.13 21.65
N GLY A 341 -10.85 7.69 20.42
CA GLY A 341 -10.09 8.51 19.49
C GLY A 341 -10.86 9.74 19.00
N ILE A 342 -12.18 9.66 18.81
CA ILE A 342 -13.02 10.85 18.55
C ILE A 342 -12.97 11.81 19.73
N LEU A 343 -13.07 11.31 20.97
CA LEU A 343 -12.94 12.15 22.17
C LEU A 343 -11.57 12.84 22.22
N TRP A 344 -10.48 12.12 21.94
CA TRP A 344 -9.14 12.68 21.84
C TRP A 344 -9.05 13.80 20.79
N LEU A 345 -9.63 13.59 19.61
CA LEU A 345 -9.71 14.60 18.54
C LEU A 345 -10.46 15.86 19.02
N LEU A 346 -11.63 15.68 19.65
CA LEU A 346 -12.46 16.77 20.15
C LEU A 346 -11.72 17.58 21.21
N VAL A 347 -11.08 16.92 22.18
CA VAL A 347 -10.29 17.60 23.22
C VAL A 347 -9.14 18.39 22.60
N GLY A 348 -8.42 17.81 21.63
CA GLY A 348 -7.33 18.51 20.93
C GLY A 348 -7.82 19.72 20.13
N LEU A 349 -8.99 19.61 19.52
CA LEU A 349 -9.62 20.71 18.78
C LEU A 349 -10.04 21.85 19.71
N ILE A 350 -10.68 21.52 20.85
CA ILE A 350 -11.06 22.49 21.88
C ILE A 350 -9.83 23.23 22.40
N ILE A 351 -8.78 22.50 22.75
CA ILE A 351 -7.53 23.12 23.24
C ILE A 351 -6.93 24.05 22.16
N GLY A 352 -6.84 23.58 20.91
CA GLY A 352 -6.18 24.31 19.83
C GLY A 352 -6.95 25.53 19.30
N LEU A 353 -8.28 25.48 19.28
CA LEU A 353 -9.11 26.57 18.76
C LEU A 353 -9.41 27.66 19.78
N THR A 354 -9.48 27.33 21.08
CA THR A 354 -9.84 28.27 22.15
C THR A 354 -8.61 28.98 22.75
N LYS A 355 -8.84 29.79 23.80
CA LYS A 355 -7.77 30.44 24.57
C LYS A 355 -6.93 29.43 25.37
N LEU A 356 -7.41 28.19 25.56
CA LEU A 356 -6.74 27.14 26.33
C LEU A 356 -5.34 26.79 25.79
N ARG A 357 -5.09 27.00 24.49
CA ARG A 357 -3.76 26.83 23.87
C ARG A 357 -2.63 27.64 24.52
N SER A 358 -2.93 28.75 25.19
CA SER A 358 -1.91 29.57 25.88
C SER A 358 -1.44 28.94 27.18
N ASN A 359 -2.23 28.04 27.78
CA ASN A 359 -1.87 27.37 29.02
C ASN A 359 -0.78 26.31 28.76
N ARG A 360 0.44 26.59 29.24
CA ARG A 360 1.61 25.74 29.03
C ARG A 360 1.43 24.34 29.61
N LYS A 361 0.84 24.21 30.81
CA LYS A 361 0.67 22.91 31.48
C LYS A 361 -0.27 22.03 30.67
N LEU A 362 -1.47 22.54 30.38
CA LEU A 362 -2.49 21.83 29.60
C LEU A 362 -1.97 21.40 28.23
N ARG A 363 -1.27 22.27 27.51
CA ARG A 363 -0.68 21.94 26.21
C ARG A 363 0.36 20.83 26.29
N LEU A 364 1.18 20.82 27.34
CA LEU A 364 2.22 19.79 27.51
C LEU A 364 1.59 18.46 27.94
N SER A 365 0.63 18.48 28.86
CA SER A 365 -0.14 17.29 29.26
C SER A 365 -0.85 16.68 28.06
N PHE A 366 -1.51 17.49 27.24
CA PHE A 366 -2.17 17.00 26.03
C PHE A 366 -1.19 16.50 24.97
N ALA A 367 0.03 17.05 24.90
CA ALA A 367 1.07 16.49 24.03
C ALA A 367 1.47 15.07 24.46
N ILE A 368 1.55 14.79 25.77
CA ILE A 368 1.77 13.42 26.28
C ILE A 368 0.61 12.52 25.87
N VAL A 369 -0.63 12.99 26.06
CA VAL A 369 -1.83 12.23 25.64
C VAL A 369 -1.79 11.94 24.13
N SER A 370 -1.53 12.93 23.28
CA SER A 370 -1.44 12.73 21.83
C SER A 370 -0.32 11.76 21.44
N MET A 371 0.82 11.80 22.13
CA MET A 371 1.92 10.85 21.89
C MET A 371 1.57 9.43 22.31
N CYS A 372 1.05 9.23 23.53
CA CYS A 372 0.78 7.90 24.08
C CYS A 372 -0.52 7.31 23.53
N LEU A 373 -1.62 8.06 23.56
CA LEU A 373 -2.93 7.61 23.09
C LEU A 373 -3.01 7.63 21.56
N GLY A 374 -2.77 8.79 20.94
CA GLY A 374 -2.89 8.94 19.48
C GLY A 374 -1.80 8.18 18.71
N GLY A 375 -0.57 8.18 19.24
CA GLY A 375 0.58 7.51 18.66
C GLY A 375 0.67 6.04 19.06
N LEU A 376 1.16 5.75 20.27
CA LEU A 376 1.52 4.39 20.68
C LEU A 376 0.33 3.42 20.79
N TRP A 377 -0.85 3.89 21.18
CA TRP A 377 -2.01 3.02 21.40
C TRP A 377 -2.96 2.92 20.19
N LEU A 378 -3.26 4.05 19.55
CA LEU A 378 -4.13 4.10 18.36
C LEU A 378 -3.37 3.91 17.05
N GLY A 379 -2.12 4.38 16.94
CA GLY A 379 -1.37 4.40 15.68
C GLY A 379 -2.01 5.31 14.63
N TRP A 380 -2.84 6.28 15.03
CA TRP A 380 -3.62 7.08 14.09
C TRP A 380 -2.88 8.35 13.69
N MET A 381 -2.41 8.35 12.45
CA MET A 381 -1.73 9.47 11.84
C MET A 381 -2.27 9.75 10.45
N VAL A 382 -2.20 11.01 10.08
CA VAL A 382 -2.45 11.47 8.72
C VAL A 382 -1.11 11.51 8.01
N ALA A 383 -1.01 10.81 6.89
CA ALA A 383 0.21 10.64 6.11
C ALA A 383 -0.07 10.84 4.60
N GLN A 384 0.97 11.12 3.81
CA GLN A 384 0.87 11.18 2.35
C GLN A 384 0.42 9.85 1.75
N ASP A 385 0.90 8.73 2.30
CA ASP A 385 0.58 7.39 1.80
C ASP A 385 -0.92 7.09 1.79
N GLN A 386 -1.60 7.45 2.88
CA GLN A 386 -3.05 7.36 3.01
C GLN A 386 -3.77 8.14 1.91
N TRP A 387 -3.39 9.40 1.69
CA TRP A 387 -4.03 10.27 0.71
C TRP A 387 -3.75 9.85 -0.73
N LEU A 388 -2.51 9.47 -1.04
CA LEU A 388 -2.13 8.98 -2.37
C LEU A 388 -2.85 7.67 -2.69
N THR A 389 -3.01 6.77 -1.70
CA THR A 389 -3.75 5.52 -1.87
C THR A 389 -5.24 5.78 -2.14
N TRP A 390 -5.88 6.66 -1.36
CA TRP A 390 -7.27 7.04 -1.59
C TRP A 390 -7.48 7.76 -2.92
N ALA A 391 -6.55 8.64 -3.31
CA ALA A 391 -6.58 9.31 -4.61
C ALA A 391 -6.44 8.30 -5.77
N LYS A 392 -5.48 7.36 -5.71
CA LYS A 392 -5.34 6.30 -6.73
C LYS A 392 -6.63 5.47 -6.85
N ARG A 393 -7.21 5.03 -5.73
CA ARG A 393 -8.45 4.23 -5.69
C ARG A 393 -9.71 5.00 -6.08
N GLY A 394 -9.72 6.32 -5.89
CA GLY A 394 -10.94 7.13 -5.99
C GLY A 394 -11.96 6.86 -4.87
N SER A 395 -11.54 6.16 -3.81
CA SER A 395 -12.41 5.78 -2.69
C SER A 395 -11.65 5.74 -1.38
N VAL A 396 -12.38 6.03 -0.28
CA VAL A 396 -11.91 5.93 1.10
C VAL A 396 -12.42 4.65 1.80
N SER A 397 -13.01 3.72 1.05
CA SER A 397 -13.52 2.44 1.57
C SER A 397 -12.43 1.69 2.35
N GLY A 398 -12.80 1.19 3.53
CA GLY A 398 -11.88 0.52 4.46
C GLY A 398 -11.27 1.44 5.52
N ALA A 399 -11.49 2.76 5.46
CA ALA A 399 -11.11 3.68 6.52
C ALA A 399 -12.11 3.65 7.69
N SER A 400 -11.61 3.64 8.93
CA SER A 400 -12.47 3.81 10.11
C SER A 400 -13.08 5.21 10.16
N LEU A 401 -14.28 5.35 10.77
CA LEU A 401 -14.92 6.65 10.96
C LEU A 401 -13.99 7.64 11.68
N ALA A 402 -13.20 7.16 12.63
CA ALA A 402 -12.26 7.99 13.35
C ALA A 402 -11.08 8.48 12.49
N MET A 403 -10.58 7.66 11.55
CA MET A 403 -9.56 8.09 10.60
C MET A 403 -10.11 9.10 9.56
N LEU A 404 -11.35 8.88 9.12
CA LEU A 404 -12.06 9.81 8.23
C LEU A 404 -12.27 11.17 8.90
N THR A 405 -12.73 11.16 10.15
CA THR A 405 -12.91 12.40 10.94
C THR A 405 -11.59 13.08 11.22
N LEU A 406 -10.53 12.34 11.58
CA LEU A 406 -9.19 12.91 11.76
C LEU A 406 -8.66 13.56 10.48
N THR A 407 -8.82 12.90 9.32
CA THR A 407 -8.41 13.45 8.02
C THR A 407 -9.22 14.67 7.64
N GLY A 408 -10.54 14.63 7.85
CA GLY A 408 -11.43 15.77 7.66
C GLY A 408 -11.01 16.96 8.53
N VAL A 409 -10.71 16.74 9.81
CA VAL A 409 -10.17 17.78 10.71
C VAL A 409 -8.85 18.34 10.19
N ALA A 410 -7.92 17.48 9.76
CA ALA A 410 -6.62 17.92 9.24
C ALA A 410 -6.76 18.80 7.99
N LEU A 411 -7.67 18.47 7.07
CA LEU A 411 -7.85 19.21 5.81
C LEU A 411 -8.76 20.44 5.94
N LEU A 412 -9.81 20.40 6.79
CA LEU A 412 -10.83 21.44 6.88
C LEU A 412 -10.54 22.51 7.94
N VAL A 413 -9.87 22.17 9.03
CA VAL A 413 -9.58 23.15 10.10
C VAL A 413 -8.61 24.25 9.65
N PRO A 414 -7.49 23.97 8.95
CA PRO A 414 -6.60 25.02 8.46
C PRO A 414 -7.27 26.06 7.56
N PRO A 415 -8.07 25.71 6.53
CA PRO A 415 -8.75 26.68 5.69
C PRO A 415 -9.85 27.47 6.42
N LEU A 416 -10.57 26.83 7.36
CA LEU A 416 -11.69 27.47 8.08
C LEU A 416 -11.23 28.41 9.20
N PHE A 417 -10.18 28.05 9.93
CA PHE A 417 -9.73 28.78 11.13
C PHE A 417 -8.36 29.46 10.96
N GLY A 418 -7.68 29.25 9.84
CA GLY A 418 -6.33 29.78 9.59
C GLY A 418 -5.27 29.19 10.52
N LYS A 419 -5.53 28.02 11.10
CA LYS A 419 -4.66 27.37 12.10
C LYS A 419 -4.48 25.89 11.76
N ASN A 420 -3.24 25.42 11.71
CA ASN A 420 -2.94 23.99 11.60
C ASN A 420 -2.95 23.33 12.99
N ILE A 421 -4.16 23.01 13.47
CA ILE A 421 -4.36 22.35 14.78
C ILE A 421 -3.83 20.92 14.78
N TYR A 422 -3.93 20.23 13.62
CA TYR A 422 -3.42 18.87 13.50
C TYR A 422 -1.93 18.79 13.86
N CYS A 423 -1.06 19.48 13.13
CA CYS A 423 0.38 19.40 13.39
C CYS A 423 0.80 19.96 14.75
N SER A 424 0.03 20.89 15.34
CA SER A 424 0.41 21.56 16.58
C SER A 424 -0.06 20.87 17.86
N HIS A 425 -1.18 20.14 17.82
CA HIS A 425 -1.82 19.57 19.01
C HIS A 425 -2.19 18.09 18.87
N LEU A 426 -2.56 17.63 17.67
CA LEU A 426 -3.04 16.26 17.47
C LEU A 426 -1.91 15.33 17.02
N CYS A 427 -1.07 15.71 16.05
CA CYS A 427 -0.04 14.85 15.48
C CYS A 427 0.89 14.26 16.58
N PRO A 428 0.89 12.93 16.81
CA PRO A 428 1.71 12.32 17.86
C PRO A 428 3.21 12.57 17.69
N HIS A 429 3.71 12.55 16.45
CA HIS A 429 5.11 12.83 16.15
C HIS A 429 5.50 14.29 16.41
N GLY A 430 4.59 15.24 16.15
CA GLY A 430 4.80 16.65 16.50
C GLY A 430 4.77 16.86 18.02
N ALA A 431 3.92 16.11 18.73
CA ALA A 431 3.85 16.11 20.18
C ALA A 431 5.15 15.55 20.81
N ALA A 432 5.65 14.43 20.30
CA ALA A 432 6.93 13.83 20.71
C ALA A 432 8.11 14.82 20.55
N GLN A 433 8.22 15.48 19.40
CA GLN A 433 9.25 16.51 19.18
C GLN A 433 9.09 17.70 20.13
N THR A 434 7.84 18.09 20.46
CA THR A 434 7.58 19.19 21.39
C THR A 434 8.00 18.84 22.82
N LEU A 435 7.75 17.60 23.25
CA LEU A 435 8.17 17.07 24.55
C LEU A 435 9.70 17.00 24.61
N LEU A 436 10.33 16.41 23.60
CA LEU A 436 11.78 16.25 23.53
C LEU A 436 12.52 17.60 23.51
N GLY A 437 12.00 18.60 22.79
CA GLY A 437 12.52 19.97 22.79
C GLY A 437 12.39 20.72 24.13
N LYS A 438 11.75 20.12 25.16
CA LYS A 438 11.77 20.61 26.55
C LYS A 438 12.88 19.99 27.39
N LEU A 439 13.37 18.81 27.01
CA LEU A 439 14.52 18.17 27.66
C LEU A 439 15.84 18.81 27.18
N GLY A 440 15.90 19.27 25.93
CA GLY A 440 17.06 19.97 25.38
C GLY A 440 17.31 21.34 26.01
N LYS A 441 18.47 21.51 26.67
CA LYS A 441 18.89 22.79 27.29
C LYS A 441 19.52 23.77 26.30
N ARG A 442 20.10 23.29 25.19
CA ARG A 442 20.80 24.11 24.19
C ARG A 442 19.98 24.19 22.91
N ARG A 443 19.54 25.40 22.55
CA ARG A 443 18.86 25.68 21.28
C ARG A 443 19.79 26.41 20.35
N PHE A 444 19.84 25.97 19.10
CA PHE A 444 20.58 26.65 18.05
C PHE A 444 19.60 27.37 17.12
N SER A 445 19.96 28.57 16.69
CA SER A 445 19.27 29.26 15.60
C SER A 445 19.99 28.91 14.29
N LEU A 446 19.23 28.50 13.28
CA LEU A 446 19.80 28.27 11.96
C LEU A 446 20.17 29.61 11.29
N PRO A 447 21.33 29.69 10.63
CA PRO A 447 21.64 30.83 9.76
C PRO A 447 20.53 31.04 8.73
N LYS A 448 20.25 32.30 8.36
CA LYS A 448 19.14 32.66 7.47
C LYS A 448 19.12 31.87 6.16
N ARG A 449 20.31 31.63 5.58
CA ARG A 449 20.48 30.85 4.33
C ARG A 449 20.03 29.38 4.51
N VAL A 450 20.57 28.70 5.52
CA VAL A 450 20.23 27.30 5.84
C VAL A 450 18.74 27.17 6.16
N HIS A 451 18.21 28.11 6.95
CA HIS A 451 16.79 28.14 7.27
C HIS A 451 15.89 28.25 6.03
N HIS A 452 16.29 29.05 5.03
CA HIS A 452 15.55 29.20 3.78
C HIS A 452 15.57 27.92 2.95
N ILE A 453 16.75 27.29 2.81
CA ILE A 453 16.93 26.02 2.09
C ILE A 453 16.15 24.89 2.77
N MET A 454 16.32 24.70 4.08
CA MET A 454 15.62 23.63 4.78
C MET A 454 14.09 23.80 4.75
N LYS A 455 13.59 25.04 4.64
CA LYS A 455 12.15 25.30 4.48
C LYS A 455 11.59 24.88 3.13
N THR A 456 12.41 24.67 2.10
CA THR A 456 11.95 24.18 0.78
C THR A 456 11.88 22.66 0.73
N VAL A 457 12.70 21.95 1.52
CA VAL A 457 12.77 20.47 1.55
C VAL A 457 11.39 19.80 1.69
N PRO A 458 10.49 20.19 2.63
CA PRO A 458 9.16 19.57 2.73
C PRO A 458 8.32 19.71 1.46
N TRP A 459 8.47 20.82 0.74
CA TRP A 459 7.73 21.07 -0.50
C TRP A 459 8.29 20.25 -1.66
N LEU A 460 9.62 20.13 -1.73
CA LEU A 460 10.27 19.27 -2.73
C LEU A 460 9.92 17.80 -2.50
N ALA A 461 9.93 17.35 -1.25
CA ALA A 461 9.49 16.00 -0.90
C ALA A 461 8.01 15.77 -1.28
N LEU A 462 7.12 16.73 -0.99
CA LEU A 462 5.71 16.66 -1.38
C LEU A 462 5.56 16.55 -2.91
N ILE A 463 6.22 17.42 -3.67
CA ILE A 463 6.17 17.40 -5.14
C ILE A 463 6.72 16.08 -5.67
N LEU A 464 7.85 15.61 -5.15
CA LEU A 464 8.46 14.35 -5.56
C LEU A 464 7.54 13.16 -5.31
N LEU A 465 6.91 13.07 -4.14
CA LEU A 465 5.99 11.97 -3.82
C LEU A 465 4.79 11.94 -4.76
N TRP A 466 4.19 13.10 -5.02
CA TRP A 466 3.07 13.21 -5.95
C TRP A 466 3.49 12.96 -7.39
N LEU A 467 4.69 13.36 -7.80
CA LEU A 467 5.24 13.07 -9.13
C LEU A 467 5.52 11.57 -9.30
N LEU A 468 6.17 10.91 -8.33
CA LEU A 468 6.41 9.47 -8.34
C LEU A 468 5.10 8.68 -8.40
N ALA A 469 4.10 9.10 -7.61
CA ALA A 469 2.75 8.54 -7.67
C ALA A 469 2.10 8.79 -9.04
N LEU A 470 2.23 10.01 -9.58
CA LEU A 470 1.70 10.39 -10.87
C LEU A 470 2.38 9.64 -12.00
N LEU A 471 3.65 9.25 -11.90
CA LEU A 471 4.40 8.48 -12.90
C LEU A 471 4.20 6.95 -12.75
N GLY A 472 3.65 6.49 -11.63
CA GLY A 472 3.39 5.07 -11.39
C GLY A 472 4.63 4.27 -11.00
N SER A 473 5.61 4.88 -10.32
CA SER A 473 6.92 4.26 -10.02
C SER A 473 6.91 3.07 -9.04
N GLY A 474 5.75 2.63 -8.56
CA GLY A 474 5.64 1.60 -7.51
C GLY A 474 6.14 2.01 -6.12
N PHE A 475 6.73 3.20 -5.96
CA PHE A 475 7.27 3.67 -4.68
C PHE A 475 6.17 3.86 -3.62
N SER A 476 6.34 3.21 -2.46
CA SER A 476 5.44 3.36 -1.31
C SER A 476 5.74 4.65 -0.56
N ALA A 477 4.76 5.54 -0.46
CA ALA A 477 4.96 6.84 0.18
C ALA A 477 5.12 6.75 1.70
N SER A 478 4.69 5.63 2.29
CA SER A 478 4.94 5.28 3.70
C SER A 478 6.43 5.36 4.07
N HIS A 479 7.33 5.01 3.14
CA HIS A 479 8.77 5.05 3.38
C HIS A 479 9.36 6.45 3.51
N ALA A 480 8.66 7.48 3.02
CA ALA A 480 9.13 8.86 3.01
C ALA A 480 8.72 9.67 4.25
N GLU A 481 7.94 9.06 5.16
CA GLU A 481 7.50 9.70 6.40
C GLU A 481 7.72 8.75 7.60
N PRO A 482 8.00 9.27 8.81
CA PRO A 482 8.29 8.44 9.98
C PRO A 482 7.00 7.89 10.64
N PHE A 483 5.85 8.04 9.99
CA PHE A 483 4.55 7.82 10.61
C PHE A 483 4.20 6.34 10.76
N GLU A 484 4.69 5.49 9.84
CA GLU A 484 4.52 4.04 9.90
C GLU A 484 5.03 3.45 11.23
N ILE A 485 6.08 4.04 11.81
CA ILE A 485 6.67 3.56 13.06
C ILE A 485 5.69 3.61 14.23
N TRP A 486 4.75 4.54 14.23
CA TRP A 486 3.73 4.62 15.29
C TRP A 486 2.65 3.55 15.17
N SER A 487 2.44 2.99 13.97
CA SER A 487 1.38 2.01 13.71
C SER A 487 1.91 0.59 13.58
N VAL A 488 3.02 0.39 12.87
CA VAL A 488 3.60 -0.94 12.59
C VAL A 488 4.92 -1.17 13.29
N GLY A 489 5.60 -0.13 13.80
CA GLY A 489 6.90 -0.26 14.45
C GLY A 489 8.10 -0.12 13.49
N PHE A 490 9.28 -0.55 13.94
CA PHE A 490 10.57 -0.27 13.30
C PHE A 490 10.96 -1.31 12.24
N HIS A 491 10.20 -1.39 11.15
CA HIS A 491 10.40 -2.41 10.10
C HIS A 491 11.23 -1.97 8.89
N ALA A 492 11.27 -0.66 8.58
CA ALA A 492 11.95 -0.15 7.39
C ALA A 492 13.02 0.89 7.76
N LEU A 493 14.24 0.72 7.22
CA LEU A 493 15.41 1.55 7.55
C LEU A 493 15.17 3.04 7.30
N LEU A 494 14.55 3.40 6.17
CA LEU A 494 14.37 4.80 5.79
C LEU A 494 13.41 5.55 6.75
N PRO A 495 12.18 5.07 7.03
CA PRO A 495 11.34 5.64 8.09
C PRO A 495 12.04 5.72 9.45
N VAL A 496 12.79 4.68 9.84
CA VAL A 496 13.53 4.64 11.12
C VAL A 496 14.55 5.76 11.17
N ALA A 497 15.33 5.93 10.10
CA ALA A 497 16.32 7.00 9.99
C ALA A 497 15.65 8.39 10.06
N ILE A 498 14.56 8.61 9.32
CA ILE A 498 13.81 9.87 9.34
C ILE A 498 13.26 10.16 10.74
N PHE A 499 12.70 9.15 11.41
CA PHE A 499 12.17 9.25 12.77
C PHE A 499 13.27 9.61 13.78
N ALA A 500 14.38 8.88 13.76
CA ALA A 500 15.50 9.09 14.67
C ALA A 500 16.15 10.46 14.47
N VAL A 501 16.49 10.81 13.23
CA VAL A 501 17.08 12.12 12.88
C VAL A 501 16.10 13.26 13.24
N GLY A 502 14.81 13.06 12.98
CA GLY A 502 13.76 14.03 13.32
C GLY A 502 13.64 14.30 14.82
N LEU A 503 13.63 13.25 15.65
CA LEU A 503 13.61 13.39 17.11
C LEU A 503 14.90 14.00 17.64
N ILE A 504 16.06 13.48 17.22
CA ILE A 504 17.36 14.03 17.66
C ILE A 504 17.45 15.52 17.30
N GLY A 505 17.07 15.87 16.07
CA GLY A 505 17.00 17.26 15.63
C GLY A 505 16.07 18.12 16.50
N ALA A 506 14.96 17.56 16.98
CA ALA A 506 13.99 18.28 17.81
C ALA A 506 14.52 18.67 19.20
N ALA A 507 15.56 17.99 19.71
CA ALA A 507 16.25 18.40 20.93
C ALA A 507 16.96 19.75 20.79
N PHE A 508 17.37 20.11 19.56
CA PHE A 508 18.16 21.30 19.26
C PHE A 508 17.37 22.39 18.52
N LEU A 509 16.47 21.97 17.61
CA LEU A 509 15.64 22.80 16.76
C LEU A 509 14.17 22.47 17.02
N PRO A 510 13.37 23.38 17.60
CA PRO A 510 11.99 23.08 17.94
C PRO A 510 11.20 22.55 16.73
N GLN A 511 10.67 21.32 16.86
CA GLN A 511 9.90 20.66 15.81
C GLN A 511 10.66 20.52 14.48
N ALA A 512 11.94 20.14 14.54
CA ALA A 512 12.85 20.02 13.40
C ALA A 512 12.23 19.31 12.20
N TYR A 513 11.74 18.08 12.36
CA TYR A 513 11.16 17.33 11.25
C TYR A 513 9.85 17.96 10.75
N CYS A 514 8.97 18.39 11.66
CA CYS A 514 7.71 19.02 11.24
C CYS A 514 7.92 20.34 10.47
N HIS A 515 9.02 21.05 10.71
CA HIS A 515 9.32 22.30 10.02
C HIS A 515 10.13 22.11 8.72
N TYR A 516 11.02 21.11 8.68
CA TYR A 516 12.05 20.98 7.65
C TYR A 516 12.04 19.65 6.89
N GLY A 517 11.26 18.65 7.31
CA GLY A 517 11.24 17.33 6.66
C GLY A 517 9.86 16.78 6.30
N CYS A 518 8.77 17.28 6.89
CA CYS A 518 7.44 16.67 6.80
C CYS A 518 6.63 17.11 5.56
N PRO A 519 6.44 16.28 4.52
CA PRO A 519 5.67 16.65 3.33
C PRO A 519 4.17 16.80 3.64
N THR A 520 3.60 15.99 4.53
CA THR A 520 2.23 16.19 5.04
C THR A 520 2.07 17.55 5.72
N GLY A 521 3.05 17.97 6.52
CA GLY A 521 3.06 19.29 7.14
C GLY A 521 3.12 20.43 6.11
N ALA A 522 3.83 20.25 4.99
CA ALA A 522 3.86 21.21 3.89
C ALA A 522 2.48 21.39 3.24
N LEU A 523 1.78 20.29 2.96
CA LEU A 523 0.43 20.35 2.40
C LEU A 523 -0.55 21.04 3.37
N LEU A 524 -0.54 20.68 4.65
CA LEU A 524 -1.43 21.32 5.62
C LEU A 524 -1.10 22.82 5.80
N LYS A 525 0.18 23.18 5.70
CA LYS A 525 0.63 24.59 5.72
C LYS A 525 0.18 25.38 4.49
N PHE A 526 0.08 24.75 3.32
CA PHE A 526 -0.54 25.34 2.13
C PHE A 526 -1.97 25.76 2.43
N LEU A 527 -2.75 24.88 3.09
CA LEU A 527 -4.14 25.15 3.46
C LEU A 527 -4.29 26.22 4.56
N THR A 528 -3.23 26.53 5.31
CA THR A 528 -3.27 27.48 6.44
C THR A 528 -3.04 28.95 6.04
N HIS A 529 -2.39 29.22 4.90
CA HIS A 529 -1.77 30.52 4.62
C HIS A 529 -2.80 31.63 4.36
N SER A 530 -3.07 32.52 5.33
CA SER A 530 -4.00 33.68 5.24
C SER A 530 -5.26 33.39 4.41
N PRO A 531 -6.40 33.05 5.02
CA PRO A 531 -7.60 32.57 4.31
C PRO A 531 -8.17 33.55 3.27
N SER A 532 -7.61 34.74 3.09
CA SER A 532 -8.06 35.72 2.11
C SER A 532 -6.95 36.31 1.23
N ARG A 533 -5.73 35.76 1.20
CA ARG A 533 -4.66 36.29 0.34
C ARG A 533 -4.03 35.22 -0.57
N TRP A 534 -3.96 35.56 -1.85
CA TRP A 534 -3.24 34.78 -2.84
C TRP A 534 -1.74 34.85 -2.59
N SER A 535 -1.05 33.74 -2.77
CA SER A 535 0.39 33.59 -2.52
C SER A 535 1.08 33.00 -3.75
N ARG A 536 2.42 33.14 -3.82
CA ARG A 536 3.23 32.49 -4.87
C ARG A 536 3.03 30.98 -4.93
N ARG A 537 2.72 30.34 -3.78
CA ARG A 537 2.45 28.90 -3.71
C ARG A 537 1.15 28.50 -4.39
N ASP A 538 0.16 29.39 -4.37
CA ASP A 538 -1.11 29.18 -5.07
C ASP A 538 -0.81 29.10 -6.58
N THR A 539 -0.09 30.07 -7.14
CA THR A 539 0.33 30.03 -8.54
C THR A 539 1.15 28.79 -8.87
N ILE A 540 2.13 28.40 -8.04
CA ILE A 540 2.93 27.19 -8.27
C ILE A 540 2.06 25.93 -8.26
N ALA A 541 1.15 25.78 -7.29
CA ALA A 541 0.27 24.64 -7.20
C ALA A 541 -0.65 24.54 -8.42
N LEU A 542 -1.18 25.67 -8.88
CA LEU A 542 -1.97 25.73 -10.10
C LEU A 542 -1.16 25.24 -11.30
N LEU A 543 0.04 25.81 -11.51
CA LEU A 543 0.93 25.44 -12.61
C LEU A 543 1.30 23.96 -12.60
N LEU A 544 1.62 23.40 -11.42
CA LEU A 544 1.95 21.97 -11.28
C LEU A 544 0.75 21.08 -11.60
N VAL A 545 -0.43 21.39 -11.10
CA VAL A 545 -1.65 20.60 -11.37
C VAL A 545 -2.06 20.73 -12.84
N THR A 546 -2.01 21.93 -13.42
CA THR A 546 -2.30 22.12 -14.85
C THR A 546 -1.28 21.42 -15.74
N ALA A 547 0.01 21.44 -15.37
CA ALA A 547 1.05 20.71 -16.08
C ALA A 547 0.86 19.20 -15.97
N ALA A 548 0.46 18.69 -14.81
CA ALA A 548 0.13 17.28 -14.61
C ALA A 548 -1.06 16.85 -15.48
N TRP A 549 -2.13 17.63 -15.52
CA TRP A 549 -3.26 17.38 -16.43
C TRP A 549 -2.85 17.47 -17.90
N GLY A 550 -2.09 18.50 -18.29
CA GLY A 550 -1.56 18.64 -19.65
C GLY A 550 -0.69 17.46 -20.06
N PHE A 551 0.16 16.96 -19.15
CA PHE A 551 0.97 15.77 -19.36
C PHE A 551 0.12 14.53 -19.64
N LEU A 552 -1.00 14.34 -18.92
CA LEU A 552 -1.94 13.24 -19.17
C LEU A 552 -2.69 13.36 -20.50
N LEU A 553 -2.95 14.59 -20.97
CA LEU A 553 -3.63 14.84 -22.25
C LEU A 553 -2.69 14.67 -23.46
N ILE A 554 -1.39 14.91 -23.28
CA ILE A 554 -0.37 14.82 -24.34
C ILE A 554 0.20 13.40 -24.45
N LEU A 555 0.29 12.67 -23.34
CA LEU A 555 0.72 11.28 -23.37
C LEU A 555 -0.29 10.44 -24.18
N PRO A 556 0.13 9.75 -25.26
CA PRO A 556 -0.73 8.91 -26.10
C PRO A 556 -1.27 7.70 -25.36
#